data_AF-A0A350EWL0-F1
#
_entry.id   AF-A0A350EWL0-F1
#
_cell.length_a   1.000
_cell.length_b   1.000
_cell.length_c   1.000
_cell.angle_alpha   90.00
_cell.angle_beta   90.00
_cell.angle_gamma   90.00
#
_symmetry.space_group_name_H-M   'P 1'
#
loop_
_entity.id
_entity.type
_entity.pdbx_description
1 polymer ?
#
loop_
_entity_poly.entity_id
_entity_poly.type
_entity_poly.pdbx_seq_one_letter_code
_entity_poly.pdbx_strand_id
1 'polypeptide(L)' 'DKATGEMKWQVPRNYSVPTENDNGYATPVFFEQDGTRAFLLWGADHLTAHSAADGKLLWSAGGFNPEGTGYWPAIST' A
#
# COMPACT_ATOMS: atom_id res chain seq x y z
N ASP A 1 -3.99 15.09 11.03
CA ASP A 1 -4.50 15.16 12.40
C ASP A 1 -5.99 15.43 12.31
N LYS A 2 -6.81 14.84 13.18
CA LYS A 2 -8.28 14.94 13.04
C LYS A 2 -8.81 16.34 13.32
N ALA A 3 -8.14 17.12 14.16
CA ALA A 3 -8.57 18.46 14.52
C ALA A 3 -7.97 19.52 13.58
N THR A 4 -6.69 19.37 13.22
CA THR A 4 -5.97 20.39 12.44
C THR A 4 -5.90 20.11 10.95
N GLY A 5 -6.17 18.87 10.51
CA GLY A 5 -5.98 18.45 9.12
C GLY A 5 -4.51 18.22 8.73
N GLU A 6 -3.55 18.46 9.63
CA GLU A 6 -2.12 18.33 9.34
C GLU A 6 -1.74 16.91 8.91
N MET A 7 -0.93 16.77 7.87
CA MET A 7 -0.46 15.45 7.45
C MET A 7 0.39 14.81 8.54
N LYS A 8 -0.01 13.63 9.04
CA LYS A 8 0.79 12.91 10.06
C LYS A 8 2.00 12.22 9.45
N TRP A 9 1.81 11.61 8.29
CA TRP A 9 2.85 10.93 7.54
C TRP A 9 2.39 10.74 6.11
N GLN A 10 3.37 10.63 5.21
CA GLN A 10 3.20 10.23 3.83
C GLN A 10 4.45 9.47 3.44
N VAL A 11 4.27 8.25 2.93
CA VAL A 11 5.39 7.38 2.54
C VAL A 11 5.25 7.06 1.06
N PRO A 12 6.23 7.41 0.22
CA PRO A 12 6.18 7.07 -1.20
C PRO A 12 6.32 5.56 -1.40
N ARG A 13 5.54 5.02 -2.36
CA ARG A 13 5.60 3.62 -2.80
C ARG A 13 6.11 3.56 -4.25
N ASN A 14 7.37 3.95 -4.44
CA ASN A 14 7.99 4.12 -5.77
C ASN A 14 8.50 2.79 -6.35
N TYR A 15 7.60 1.85 -6.58
CA TYR A 15 7.94 0.58 -7.24
C TYR A 15 8.10 0.78 -8.74
N SER A 16 9.03 0.03 -9.34
CA SER A 16 9.10 -0.08 -10.80
C SER A 16 8.09 -1.14 -11.23
N VAL A 17 7.06 -0.70 -11.94
CA VAL A 17 5.96 -1.54 -12.42
C VAL A 17 5.60 -1.16 -13.86
N PRO A 18 4.89 -2.04 -14.60
CA PRO A 18 4.35 -1.69 -15.90
C PRO A 18 3.43 -0.46 -15.85
N THR A 19 3.21 0.15 -17.01
CA THR A 19 2.31 1.29 -17.19
C THR A 19 0.94 1.04 -16.55
N GLU A 20 0.44 2.03 -15.81
CA GLU A 20 -0.84 2.03 -15.05
C GLU A 20 -0.92 1.08 -13.84
N ASN A 21 0.04 0.19 -13.64
CA ASN A 21 0.00 -0.73 -12.49
C ASN A 21 0.36 -0.03 -11.17
N ASP A 22 0.97 1.15 -11.20
CA ASP A 22 1.30 1.99 -10.05
C ASP A 22 0.07 2.59 -9.35
N ASN A 23 -1.08 2.58 -10.03
CA ASN A 23 -2.38 2.89 -9.45
C ASN A 23 -2.91 1.75 -8.57
N GLY A 24 -3.76 2.08 -7.59
CA GLY A 24 -4.42 1.10 -6.73
C GLY A 24 -5.80 1.59 -6.31
N TYR A 25 -6.82 0.76 -6.53
CA TYR A 25 -8.23 1.04 -6.28
C TYR A 25 -8.82 0.11 -5.19
N ALA A 26 -7.97 -0.42 -4.32
CA ALA A 26 -8.37 -1.23 -3.18
C ALA A 26 -8.53 -0.38 -1.92
N THR A 27 -9.52 -0.74 -1.07
CA THR A 27 -9.70 -0.09 0.23
C THR A 27 -8.62 -0.57 1.21
N PRO A 28 -7.87 0.34 1.88
CA PRO A 28 -6.94 -0.04 2.93
C PRO A 28 -7.59 -0.86 4.04
N VAL A 29 -6.93 -1.93 4.49
CA VAL A 29 -7.39 -2.74 5.63
C VAL A 29 -6.60 -2.35 6.87
N PHE A 30 -7.30 -2.02 7.97
CA PHE A 30 -6.67 -1.79 9.26
C PHE A 30 -6.61 -3.08 10.06
N PHE A 31 -5.45 -3.41 10.61
CA PHE A 31 -5.23 -4.66 11.37
C PHE A 31 -4.21 -4.47 12.49
N GLU A 32 -4.08 -5.48 13.34
CA GLU A 32 -3.05 -5.57 14.38
C GLU A 32 -2.23 -6.84 14.19
N GLN A 33 -0.90 -6.73 14.27
CA GLN A 33 0.03 -7.84 14.25
C GLN A 33 1.07 -7.63 15.35
N ASP A 34 1.23 -8.61 16.23
CA ASP A 34 2.21 -8.59 17.33
C ASP A 34 2.13 -7.31 18.19
N GLY A 35 0.91 -6.83 18.47
CA GLY A 35 0.66 -5.59 19.22
C GLY A 35 0.89 -4.30 18.45
N THR A 36 1.26 -4.38 17.16
CA THR A 36 1.45 -3.22 16.28
C THR A 36 0.23 -3.03 15.38
N ARG A 37 -0.41 -1.87 15.47
CA ARG A 37 -1.49 -1.45 14.56
C ARG A 37 -0.92 -1.03 13.21
N ALA A 38 -1.49 -1.54 12.14
CA ALA A 38 -1.00 -1.34 10.78
C ALA A 38 -2.12 -1.16 9.76
N PHE A 39 -1.76 -0.60 8.61
CA PHE A 39 -2.56 -0.56 7.40
C PHE A 39 -1.98 -1.51 6.36
N LEU A 40 -2.83 -2.33 5.77
CA LEU A 40 -2.51 -3.18 4.64
C LEU A 40 -3.00 -2.51 3.35
N LEU A 41 -2.11 -2.37 2.38
CA LEU A 41 -2.36 -1.70 1.11
C LEU A 41 -1.97 -2.61 -0.05
N TRP A 42 -2.86 -2.74 -1.03
CA TRP A 42 -2.59 -3.41 -2.31
C TRP A 42 -2.54 -2.38 -3.43
N GLY A 43 -1.42 -2.32 -4.15
CA GLY A 43 -1.27 -1.57 -5.40
C GLY A 43 0.16 -1.63 -5.90
N ALA A 44 0.44 -1.15 -7.11
CA ALA A 44 1.79 -1.22 -7.68
C ALA A 44 2.36 -2.64 -7.68
N ASP A 45 1.55 -3.66 -8.00
CA ASP A 45 1.93 -5.09 -7.97
C ASP A 45 2.51 -5.59 -6.62
N HIS A 46 2.27 -4.86 -5.53
CA HIS A 46 2.75 -5.19 -4.18
C HIS A 46 1.61 -5.13 -3.15
N LEU A 47 1.74 -6.00 -2.14
CA LEU A 47 0.99 -5.94 -0.89
C LEU A 47 1.93 -5.43 0.21
N THR A 48 1.55 -4.36 0.90
CA THR A 48 2.41 -3.65 1.85
C THR A 48 1.71 -3.42 3.17
N ALA A 49 2.41 -3.66 4.28
CA ALA A 49 1.96 -3.31 5.61
C ALA A 49 2.73 -2.11 6.14
N HIS A 50 2.01 -1.08 6.61
CA HIS A 50 2.57 0.14 7.14
C HIS A 50 2.09 0.37 8.58
N SER A 51 3.01 0.73 9.47
CA SER A 51 2.69 1.14 10.83
C SER A 51 1.69 2.29 10.83
N ALA A 52 0.62 2.18 11.60
CA ALA A 52 -0.39 3.23 11.69
C ALA A 52 0.12 4.48 12.45
N ALA A 53 1.18 4.34 13.24
CA ALA A 53 1.74 5.43 14.05
C ALA A 53 2.52 6.45 13.20
N ASP A 54 3.32 5.97 12.26
CA ASP A 54 4.34 6.75 11.55
C ASP A 54 4.44 6.42 10.04
N GLY A 55 3.63 5.50 9.53
CA GLY A 55 3.65 5.09 8.12
C GLY A 55 4.81 4.17 7.73
N LYS A 56 5.71 3.81 8.67
CA LYS A 56 6.88 2.97 8.39
C LYS A 56 6.47 1.65 7.75
N LEU A 57 7.12 1.28 6.65
CA LEU A 57 6.95 -0.04 6.03
C LEU A 57 7.41 -1.13 7.01
N LEU A 58 6.50 -2.02 7.37
CA LEU A 58 6.76 -3.18 8.23
C LEU A 58 7.22 -4.37 7.40
N TRP A 59 6.50 -4.66 6.33
CA TRP A 59 6.84 -5.70 5.36
C TRP A 59 6.17 -5.42 4.01
N SER A 60 6.71 -6.06 2.97
CA SER A 60 6.17 -6.02 1.62
C SER A 60 6.23 -7.42 1.02
N ALA A 61 5.17 -7.78 0.29
CA ALA A 61 5.14 -8.93 -0.61
C ALA A 61 4.91 -8.41 -2.04
N GLY A 62 5.55 -9.03 -3.01
CA GLY A 62 5.41 -8.70 -4.43
C GLY A 62 5.29 -9.97 -5.27
N GLY A 63 5.43 -9.83 -6.58
CA GLY A 63 5.32 -10.96 -7.52
C GLY A 63 3.89 -11.30 -7.91
N PHE A 64 2.96 -10.36 -7.73
CA PHE A 64 1.54 -10.53 -8.10
C PHE A 64 1.27 -10.32 -9.61
N ASN A 65 2.28 -9.86 -10.36
CA ASN A 65 2.26 -9.70 -11.82
C ASN A 65 3.61 -10.16 -12.43
N PRO A 66 3.97 -11.45 -12.34
CA PRO A 66 5.29 -11.93 -12.72
C PRO A 66 5.61 -11.75 -14.22
N GLU A 67 4.60 -11.69 -15.07
CA GLU A 67 4.69 -11.50 -16.51
C GLU A 67 4.79 -10.02 -16.90
N GLY A 68 4.64 -9.09 -15.96
CA GLY A 68 4.72 -7.66 -16.22
C GLY A 68 3.63 -7.14 -17.15
N THR A 69 2.41 -7.67 -17.01
CA THR A 69 1.25 -7.21 -17.78
C THR A 69 0.94 -5.75 -17.42
N GLY A 70 0.97 -4.87 -18.42
CA GLY A 70 0.60 -3.46 -18.25
C GLY A 70 -0.91 -3.24 -18.30
N TYR A 71 -1.35 -2.05 -17.86
CA TYR A 71 -2.77 -1.68 -17.79
C TYR A 71 -3.60 -2.59 -16.90
N TRP A 72 -2.96 -3.14 -15.85
CA TRP A 72 -3.59 -4.10 -14.95
C TRP A 72 -3.48 -3.66 -13.49
N PRO A 73 -4.14 -2.55 -13.11
CA PRO A 73 -4.08 -2.04 -11.74
C PRO A 73 -4.81 -2.98 -10.77
N ALA A 74 -4.41 -2.91 -9.50
CA ALA A 74 -5.13 -3.61 -8.44
C ALA A 74 -6.50 -2.97 -8.20
N ILE A 75 -7.57 -3.72 -8.48
CA ILE A 75 -8.97 -3.30 -8.32
C ILE A 75 -9.68 -4.31 -7.42
N SER A 76 -10.31 -3.82 -6.35
CA SER A 76 -11.20 -4.62 -5.51
C SER A 76 -12.64 -4.30 -5.90
N THR A 77 -13.45 -5.33 -6.17
CA THR A 77 -14.89 -5.24 -6.44
C THR A 77 -15.72 -5.48 -5.20
#